data_AF-M4DVK7-F1
#
_entry.id   AF-M4DVK7-F1
#
_cell.length_a   1.000
_cell.length_b   1.000
_cell.length_c   1.000
_cell.angle_alpha   90.00
_cell.angle_beta   90.00
_cell.angle_gamma   90.00
#
_symmetry.space_group_name_H-M   'P 1'
#
loop_
_entity.id
_entity.type
_entity.pdbx_description
1 polymer ?
#
loop_
_entity_poly.entity_id
_entity_poly.type
_entity_poly.pdbx_seq_one_letter_code
_entity_poly.pdbx_strand_id
1 'polypeptide(L)'
;MIVLVFREKGVNVRGYFAWALGDNYEFCKGFTVRFGLSYVNWEDLDDRNLKESGKWYQRFINGTVKNAVKQDFLRSSLSSQSQKKRNLKESGKWYQRFINGTVKNSAKQDFLRSSLSSQSQKKRLSDA
;
A
#
# COMPACT_ATOMS: atom_id res chain seq x y z
N MET A 1 -11.92 -20.32 13.42
CA MET A 1 -10.87 -21.35 13.61
C MET A 1 -11.48 -22.75 13.68
N ILE A 2 -12.46 -23.01 14.55
CA ILE A 2 -13.05 -24.35 14.76
C ILE A 2 -13.71 -24.98 13.51
N VAL A 3 -14.51 -24.24 12.74
CA VAL A 3 -15.18 -24.79 11.54
C VAL A 3 -14.20 -25.25 10.46
N LEU A 4 -13.04 -24.59 10.35
CA LEU A 4 -12.02 -24.95 9.35
C LEU A 4 -11.35 -26.27 9.72
N VAL A 5 -11.03 -26.46 11.00
CA VAL A 5 -10.43 -27.70 11.53
C VAL A 5 -11.34 -28.91 11.29
N PHE A 6 -12.67 -28.75 11.42
CA PHE A 6 -13.60 -29.85 11.16
C PHE A 6 -13.67 -30.24 9.69
N ARG A 7 -13.54 -29.28 8.77
CA ARG A 7 -13.48 -29.58 7.34
C ARG A 7 -12.20 -30.33 6.98
N GLU A 8 -11.07 -29.98 7.58
CA GLU A 8 -9.79 -30.68 7.39
C GLU A 8 -9.85 -32.14 7.90
N LYS A 9 -10.64 -32.39 8.94
CA LYS A 9 -10.87 -33.75 9.48
C LYS A 9 -11.98 -34.53 8.77
N GLY A 10 -12.49 -34.03 7.64
CA GLY A 10 -13.52 -34.73 6.85
C GLY A 10 -14.92 -34.72 7.47
N VAL A 11 -15.16 -33.88 8.48
CA VAL A 11 -16.49 -33.76 9.09
C VAL A 11 -17.39 -32.90 8.20
N ASN A 12 -18.58 -33.40 7.87
CA ASN A 12 -19.52 -32.73 6.98
C ASN A 12 -20.26 -31.57 7.70
N VAL A 13 -19.65 -30.39 7.72
CA VAL A 13 -20.25 -29.16 8.28
C VAL A 13 -20.95 -28.38 7.17
N ARG A 14 -22.27 -28.21 7.30
CA ARG A 14 -23.11 -27.56 6.28
C ARG A 14 -23.37 -26.06 6.50
N GLY A 15 -23.08 -25.54 7.69
CA GLY A 15 -23.37 -24.14 8.01
C GLY A 15 -22.79 -23.68 9.33
N TYR A 16 -22.83 -22.37 9.54
CA TYR A 16 -22.42 -21.69 10.77
C TYR A 16 -23.40 -20.53 11.03
N PHE A 17 -23.89 -20.44 12.27
CA PHE A 17 -24.74 -19.35 12.73
C PHE A 17 -24.00 -18.58 13.82
N ALA A 18 -23.91 -17.26 13.66
CA ALA A 18 -23.35 -16.40 14.68
C ALA A 18 -24.38 -16.17 15.79
N TRP A 19 -23.99 -16.47 17.03
CA TRP A 19 -24.73 -16.03 18.21
C TRP A 19 -24.21 -14.65 18.65
N ALA A 20 -25.02 -13.60 18.71
CA ALA A 20 -26.45 -13.50 18.38
C ALA A 20 -26.70 -12.49 17.26
N LEU A 21 -27.88 -12.51 16.66
CA LEU A 21 -28.25 -11.51 15.64
C LEU A 21 -28.26 -10.10 16.24
N GLY A 22 -28.85 -9.94 17.43
CA GLY A 22 -28.86 -8.70 18.19
C GLY A 22 -28.61 -8.97 19.67
N ASP A 23 -28.41 -7.90 20.44
CA ASP A 23 -28.28 -8.02 21.89
C ASP A 23 -29.54 -8.65 22.47
N ASN A 24 -29.36 -9.51 23.48
CA ASN A 24 -30.42 -10.27 24.11
C ASN A 24 -30.17 -10.41 25.62
N TYR A 25 -31.13 -11.03 26.31
CA TYR A 25 -31.01 -11.36 27.73
C TYR A 25 -30.15 -12.61 27.91
N GLU A 26 -29.06 -12.50 28.66
CA GLU A 26 -28.11 -13.60 28.87
C GLU A 26 -28.24 -14.21 30.28
N PHE A 27 -29.35 -14.91 30.53
CA PHE A 27 -29.57 -15.73 31.74
C PHE A 27 -29.10 -15.04 33.03
N CYS A 28 -28.15 -15.65 33.74
CA CYS A 28 -27.62 -15.17 35.02
C CYS A 28 -26.97 -13.78 34.96
N LYS A 29 -26.64 -13.27 33.76
CA LYS A 29 -26.02 -11.97 33.55
C LYS A 29 -27.01 -10.88 33.11
N GLY A 30 -28.26 -11.25 32.86
CA GLY A 30 -29.28 -10.31 32.40
C GLY A 30 -28.87 -9.54 31.15
N PHE A 31 -29.18 -8.24 31.10
CA PHE A 31 -28.87 -7.36 29.96
C PHE A 31 -27.49 -6.68 30.03
N THR A 32 -26.63 -7.09 30.96
CA THR A 32 -25.30 -6.48 31.15
C THR A 32 -24.30 -6.91 30.08
N VAL A 33 -24.54 -8.03 29.41
CA VAL A 33 -23.67 -8.58 28.37
C VAL A 33 -24.37 -8.52 27.02
N ARG A 34 -23.59 -8.19 25.97
CA ARG A 34 -24.10 -7.81 24.65
C ARG A 34 -23.38 -8.56 23.54
N PHE A 35 -23.88 -9.76 23.19
CA PHE A 35 -23.30 -10.64 22.17
C PHE A 35 -23.81 -10.40 20.73
N GLY A 36 -24.76 -9.49 20.55
CA GLY A 36 -25.39 -9.25 19.26
C GLY A 36 -24.45 -8.68 18.20
N LEU A 37 -24.70 -9.04 16.94
CA LEU A 37 -24.16 -8.35 15.77
C LEU A 37 -24.79 -6.95 15.60
N SER A 38 -26.03 -6.76 16.04
CA SER A 38 -26.65 -5.45 16.24
C SER A 38 -26.72 -5.08 17.72
N TYR A 39 -26.56 -3.80 17.99
CA TYR A 39 -26.91 -3.17 19.24
C TYR A 39 -28.43 -2.99 19.32
N VAL A 40 -29.00 -3.26 20.48
CA VAL A 40 -30.41 -3.01 20.78
C VAL A 40 -30.48 -2.02 21.93
N ASN A 41 -31.14 -0.89 21.68
CA ASN A 41 -31.50 0.04 22.72
C ASN A 41 -32.75 -0.51 23.45
N TRP A 42 -32.67 -0.57 24.79
CA TRP A 42 -33.74 -1.13 25.60
C TRP A 42 -34.81 -0.09 25.97
N GLU A 43 -34.46 1.19 25.86
CA GLU A 43 -35.38 2.32 26.09
C GLU A 43 -36.18 2.66 24.83
N ASP A 44 -35.60 2.38 23.66
CA ASP A 44 -36.23 2.54 22.36
C ASP A 44 -35.95 1.29 21.49
N LEU A 45 -36.95 0.42 21.35
CA LEU A 45 -36.78 -0.86 20.65
C LEU A 45 -36.66 -0.72 19.12
N ASP A 46 -37.00 0.45 18.57
CA ASP A 46 -36.85 0.78 17.16
C ASP A 46 -35.41 1.23 16.83
N ASP A 47 -34.66 1.68 17.84
CA ASP A 47 -33.25 2.03 17.71
C ASP A 47 -32.35 0.77 17.76
N ARG A 48 -32.12 0.20 16.57
CA ARG A 48 -31.22 -0.94 16.36
C ARG A 48 -30.14 -0.61 15.35
N ASN A 49 -28.89 -0.60 15.83
CA ASN A 49 -27.74 -0.24 15.01
C ASN A 49 -26.79 -1.43 14.81
N LEU A 50 -26.32 -1.64 13.58
CA LEU A 50 -25.29 -2.66 13.34
C LEU A 50 -23.97 -2.25 13.99
N LYS A 51 -23.41 -3.16 14.80
CA LYS A 51 -22.04 -3.03 15.32
C LYS A 51 -21.03 -3.28 14.20
N GLU A 52 -19.78 -2.96 14.44
CA GLU A 52 -18.71 -3.22 13.46
C GLU A 52 -18.59 -4.71 13.08
N SER A 53 -18.84 -5.61 14.03
CA SER A 53 -18.95 -7.06 13.77
C SER A 53 -20.10 -7.39 12.82
N GLY A 54 -21.27 -6.79 13.00
CA GLY A 54 -22.41 -6.93 12.10
C GLY A 54 -22.13 -6.39 10.71
N LYS A 55 -21.54 -5.19 10.60
CA LYS A 55 -21.16 -4.59 9.30
C LYS A 55 -20.14 -5.45 8.57
N TRP A 56 -19.17 -6.02 9.30
CA TRP A 56 -18.22 -6.98 8.73
C TRP A 56 -18.94 -8.24 8.24
N TYR A 57 -19.84 -8.81 9.03
CA TYR A 57 -20.59 -10.02 8.68
C TYR A 57 -21.47 -9.81 7.44
N GLN A 58 -22.10 -8.63 7.30
CA GLN A 58 -22.83 -8.21 6.12
C GLN A 58 -21.91 -8.21 4.87
N ARG A 59 -20.74 -7.57 4.95
CA ARG A 59 -19.76 -7.57 3.84
C ARG A 59 -19.25 -8.97 3.51
N PHE A 60 -19.08 -9.82 4.53
CA PHE A 60 -18.63 -11.20 4.38
C PHE A 60 -19.65 -12.04 3.60
N ILE A 61 -20.93 -11.98 3.99
CA ILE A 61 -22.01 -12.69 3.29
C ILE A 61 -22.20 -12.16 1.87
N ASN A 62 -22.18 -10.83 1.69
CA ASN A 62 -22.36 -10.20 0.37
C ASN A 62 -21.16 -10.44 -0.57
N GLY A 63 -20.13 -11.17 -0.15
CA GLY A 63 -18.94 -11.46 -0.96
C GLY A 63 -18.06 -10.25 -1.23
N THR A 64 -18.39 -9.08 -0.67
CA THR A 64 -17.66 -7.82 -0.87
C THR A 64 -16.24 -7.90 -0.32
N VAL A 65 -16.01 -8.70 0.73
CA VAL A 65 -14.67 -8.93 1.30
C VAL A 65 -13.72 -9.56 0.28
N LYS A 66 -14.17 -10.47 -0.58
CA LYS A 66 -13.31 -11.08 -1.63
C LYS A 66 -12.88 -10.05 -2.67
N ASN A 67 -13.79 -9.15 -3.03
CA ASN A 67 -13.52 -8.07 -3.98
C ASN A 67 -12.59 -7.02 -3.36
N ALA A 68 -12.80 -6.64 -2.10
CA ALA A 68 -11.93 -5.70 -1.39
C ALA A 68 -10.50 -6.23 -1.28
N VAL A 69 -10.30 -7.47 -0.84
CA VAL A 69 -8.96 -8.09 -0.74
C VAL A 69 -8.28 -8.18 -2.11
N LYS A 70 -9.04 -8.54 -3.15
CA LYS A 70 -8.51 -8.56 -4.53
C LYS A 70 -8.12 -7.15 -4.99
N GLN A 71 -8.93 -6.13 -4.70
CA GLN A 71 -8.63 -4.74 -5.06
C GLN A 71 -7.43 -4.18 -4.29
N ASP A 72 -7.29 -4.49 -2.99
CA ASP A 72 -6.15 -4.09 -2.18
C ASP A 72 -4.85 -4.77 -2.65
N PHE A 73 -4.93 -6.05 -3.02
CA PHE A 73 -3.84 -6.77 -3.64
C PHE A 73 -3.44 -6.18 -5.01
N LEU A 74 -4.43 -5.88 -5.86
CA LEU A 74 -4.18 -5.23 -7.16
C LEU A 74 -3.59 -3.83 -6.99
N ARG A 75 -4.09 -3.03 -6.04
CA ARG A 75 -3.59 -1.68 -5.74
C ARG A 75 -2.14 -1.70 -5.21
N SER A 76 -1.80 -2.65 -4.35
CA SER A 76 -0.44 -2.81 -3.82
C SER A 76 0.55 -3.33 -4.88
N SER A 77 0.10 -4.21 -5.78
CA SER A 77 0.88 -4.63 -6.95
C SER A 77 1.15 -3.47 -7.90
N LEU A 78 0.12 -2.67 -8.22
CA LEU A 78 0.23 -1.51 -9.12
C LEU A 78 1.11 -0.40 -8.53
N SER A 79 1.02 -0.12 -7.22
CA SER A 79 1.87 0.88 -6.56
C SER A 79 3.35 0.46 -6.60
N SER A 80 3.63 -0.83 -6.42
CA SER A 80 4.98 -1.41 -6.47
C SER A 80 5.60 -1.31 -7.87
N GLN A 81 4.82 -1.62 -8.92
CA GLN A 81 5.28 -1.47 -10.32
C GLN A 81 5.50 0.01 -10.71
N SER A 82 4.63 0.91 -10.26
CA SER A 82 4.76 2.35 -10.49
C SER A 82 6.00 2.94 -9.80
N GLN A 83 6.29 2.50 -8.56
CA GLN A 83 7.51 2.84 -7.83
C GLN A 83 8.76 2.36 -8.59
N LYS A 84 8.76 1.11 -9.06
CA LYS A 84 9.87 0.53 -9.83
C LYS A 84 10.12 1.29 -11.13
N LYS A 85 9.06 1.65 -11.88
CA LYS A 85 9.16 2.48 -13.10
C LYS A 85 9.71 3.88 -12.81
N ARG A 86 9.28 4.53 -11.73
CA ARG A 86 9.82 5.83 -11.31
C ARG A 86 11.30 5.74 -10.96
N ASN A 87 11.71 4.73 -10.20
CA ASN A 87 13.11 4.54 -9.82
C ASN A 87 14.00 4.25 -11.04
N LEU A 88 13.53 3.46 -12.01
CA LEU A 88 14.20 3.22 -13.30
C LEU A 88 14.33 4.50 -14.14
N LYS A 89 13.30 5.36 -14.13
CA LYS A 89 13.32 6.65 -14.84
C LYS A 89 14.30 7.62 -14.18
N GLU A 90 14.33 7.67 -12.86
CA GLU A 90 15.28 8.50 -12.11
C GLU A 90 16.72 7.99 -12.27
N SER A 91 16.97 6.67 -12.25
CA SER A 91 18.31 6.13 -12.52
C SER A 91 18.80 6.44 -13.94
N GLY A 92 17.90 6.40 -14.93
CA GLY A 92 18.22 6.82 -16.30
C GLY A 92 18.56 8.31 -16.41
N LYS A 93 17.83 9.17 -15.69
CA LYS A 93 18.15 10.62 -15.62
C LYS A 93 19.49 10.88 -14.94
N TRP A 94 19.82 10.15 -13.87
CA TRP A 94 21.11 10.25 -13.19
C TRP A 94 22.26 9.89 -14.13
N TYR A 95 22.14 8.80 -14.89
CA TYR A 95 23.15 8.41 -15.88
C TYR A 95 23.34 9.48 -16.96
N GLN A 96 22.24 10.03 -17.51
CA GLN A 96 22.31 11.10 -18.50
C GLN A 96 22.93 12.39 -17.94
N ARG A 97 22.65 12.75 -16.68
CA ARG A 97 23.30 13.89 -16.00
C ARG A 97 24.79 13.67 -15.77
N PHE A 98 25.19 12.46 -15.42
CA PHE A 98 26.60 12.10 -15.23
C PHE A 98 27.38 12.22 -16.54
N ILE A 99 26.90 11.63 -17.63
CA ILE A 99 27.54 11.72 -18.95
C ILE A 99 27.67 13.18 -19.41
N ASN A 100 26.59 13.97 -19.31
CA ASN A 100 26.63 15.38 -19.70
C ASN A 100 27.55 16.25 -18.83
N GLY A 101 27.72 15.90 -17.54
CA GLY A 101 28.66 16.57 -16.63
C GLY A 101 30.12 16.27 -16.97
N THR A 102 30.44 15.01 -17.27
CA THR A 102 31.78 14.57 -17.67
C THR A 102 32.22 15.18 -19.00
N VAL A 103 31.31 15.20 -20.00
CA VAL A 103 31.60 15.81 -21.32
C VAL A 103 31.84 17.32 -21.19
N LYS A 104 31.06 18.04 -20.38
CA LYS A 104 31.27 19.47 -20.14
C LYS A 104 32.60 19.75 -19.44
N ASN A 105 33.01 18.91 -18.50
CA ASN A 105 34.29 19.07 -17.81
C ASN A 105 35.49 18.74 -18.69
N SER A 106 35.38 17.74 -19.58
CA SER A 106 36.41 17.44 -20.58
C SER A 106 36.58 18.60 -21.56
N ALA A 107 35.48 19.10 -22.15
CA ALA A 107 35.53 20.23 -23.08
C ALA A 107 36.08 21.51 -22.44
N LYS A 108 35.82 21.72 -21.13
CA LYS A 108 36.36 22.86 -20.38
C LYS A 108 37.86 22.70 -20.09
N GLN A 109 38.33 21.48 -19.82
CA GLN A 109 39.77 21.20 -19.67
C GLN A 109 40.53 21.32 -21.00
N ASP A 110 39.92 20.88 -22.11
CA ASP A 110 40.51 20.97 -23.45
C ASP A 110 40.61 22.43 -23.94
N PHE A 111 39.60 23.26 -23.65
CA PHE A 111 39.62 24.70 -23.91
C PHE A 111 40.67 25.45 -23.07
N LEU A 112 40.84 25.08 -21.80
CA LEU A 112 41.88 25.67 -20.94
C LEU A 112 43.29 25.27 -21.40
N ARG A 113 43.47 24.04 -21.91
CA ARG A 113 44.74 23.60 -22.53
C ARG A 113 45.06 24.33 -23.82
N SER A 114 44.08 24.58 -24.69
CA SER A 114 44.31 25.32 -25.95
C SER A 114 44.62 26.81 -25.72
N SER A 115 44.00 27.41 -24.70
CA SER A 115 44.27 28.80 -24.30
C SER A 115 45.69 28.99 -23.75
N LEU A 116 46.19 28.06 -22.93
CA LEU A 116 47.55 28.08 -22.39
C LEU A 116 48.62 27.85 -23.48
N SER A 117 48.33 27.03 -24.48
CA SER A 117 49.17 26.84 -25.67
C SER A 117 49.32 28.13 -26.48
N SER A 118 48.26 28.91 -26.62
CA SER A 118 48.26 30.16 -27.40
C SER A 118 48.97 31.32 -26.68
N GLN A 119 48.91 31.38 -25.34
CA GLN A 119 49.66 32.39 -24.57
C GLN A 119 51.17 32.11 -24.52
N SER A 120 51.57 30.85 -24.49
CA SER A 120 53.00 30.47 -24.51
C SER A 120 53.68 30.81 -25.83
N GLN A 121 52.96 30.74 -26.97
CA GLN A 121 53.47 31.15 -28.28
C GLN A 121 53.62 32.68 -28.41
N LYS A 122 52.70 33.47 -27.85
CA LYS A 122 52.80 34.95 -27.88
C LYS A 122 53.95 35.50 -27.03
N LYS A 123 54.27 34.87 -25.90
CA LYS A 123 55.38 35.31 -25.03
C LYS A 123 56.77 35.02 -25.64
N ARG A 124 56.87 34.05 -26.54
CA ARG A 124 58.12 33.78 -27.29
C ARG A 124 58.38 34.74 -28.44
N LEU A 125 57.37 35.51 -28.87
CA LEU A 125 57.46 36.47 -29.97
C LEU A 125 57.63 37.93 -29.50
N SER A 126 57.49 38.21 -28.19
CA SER A 126 57.76 39.52 -27.60
C SER A 126 59.19 39.70 -27.08
N ASP A 127 59.94 38.59 -26.99
CA ASP A 127 61.27 38.52 -26.37
C ASP A 127 62.38 38.30 -27.44
N ALA A 128 62.07 38.52 -28.72
CA ALA A 128 62.98 38.49 -29.88
C ALA A 128 62.87 39.80 -30.67
#